data_AF-K9V3E4-F1
#
_entry.id   AF-K9V3E4-F1
#
_cell.length_a   1.000
_cell.length_b   1.000
_cell.length_c   1.000
_cell.angle_alpha   90.00
_cell.angle_beta   90.00
_cell.angle_gamma   90.00
#
_symmetry.space_group_name_H-M   'P 1'
#
loop_
_entity.id
_entity.type
_entity.pdbx_description
1 polymer ?
#
loop_
_entity_poly.entity_id
_entity_poly.type
_entity_poly.pdbx_seq_one_letter_code
_entity_poly.pdbx_strand_id
1 'polypeptide(L)' 'MLEITKNYVTDENQQPIAVQIPIAEFEKIEEILENYGLVQLIEESEDDERFAKDEAWKYYQYLKNKNVEN' A
#
# COMPACT_ATOMS: atom_id res chain seq x y z
N MET A 1 19.59 4.46 -4.83
CA MET A 1 18.35 5.15 -5.24
C MET A 1 17.90 4.49 -6.52
N LEU A 2 16.63 4.12 -6.67
CA LEU A 2 16.14 3.56 -7.94
C LEU A 2 16.39 4.58 -9.05
N GLU A 3 17.03 4.12 -10.13
CA GLU A 3 17.14 4.92 -11.34
C GLU A 3 15.77 4.90 -12.02
N ILE A 4 15.04 6.01 -11.90
CA ILE A 4 13.71 6.18 -12.47
C ILE A 4 13.84 7.07 -13.70
N THR A 5 13.46 6.54 -14.85
CA THR A 5 13.37 7.28 -16.11
C THR A 5 12.20 8.24 -16.02
N LYS A 6 12.48 9.53 -15.88
CA LYS A 6 11.45 10.56 -15.72
C LYS A 6 11.56 11.66 -16.75
N ASN A 7 10.41 12.04 -17.30
CA ASN A 7 10.24 13.22 -18.11
C ASN A 7 9.36 14.22 -17.36
N TYR A 8 9.67 15.50 -17.49
CA TYR A 8 8.85 16.57 -16.90
C TYR A 8 7.87 17.08 -17.95
N VAL A 9 6.60 17.20 -17.55
CA VAL A 9 5.56 17.89 -18.34
C VAL A 9 5.48 19.31 -17.80
N THR A 10 5.66 20.30 -18.67
CA THR A 10 5.66 21.73 -18.31
C THR A 10 4.46 22.47 -18.86
N ASP A 11 4.05 23.54 -18.17
CA ASP A 11 3.06 24.51 -18.66
C ASP A 11 3.66 25.50 -19.68
N GLU A 12 2.87 26.47 -20.13
CA GLU A 12 3.30 27.54 -21.04
C GLU A 12 4.42 28.44 -20.50
N ASN A 13 4.61 28.48 -19.17
CA ASN A 13 5.66 29.24 -18.49
C ASN A 13 6.90 28.38 -18.18
N GLN A 14 7.00 27.19 -18.79
CA GLN A 14 8.05 26.21 -18.56
C GLN A 14 8.12 25.73 -17.10
N GLN A 15 7.03 25.83 -16.34
CA GLN A 15 6.96 25.32 -14.98
C GLN A 15 6.54 23.84 -15.02
N PRO A 16 7.27 22.93 -14.36
CA PRO A 16 6.87 21.53 -14.27
C PRO A 16 5.55 21.38 -13.52
N ILE A 17 4.57 20.74 -14.15
CA ILE A 17 3.24 20.49 -13.59
C ILE A 17 2.97 19.00 -13.36
N ALA A 18 3.71 18.12 -14.04
CA ALA A 18 3.63 16.68 -13.84
C ALA A 18 4.96 15.99 -14.17
N VAL A 19 5.08 14.76 -13.70
CA VAL A 19 6.17 13.85 -14.05
C VAL A 19 5.57 12.66 -14.78
N GLN A 20 6.15 12.31 -15.93
CA GLN A 20 5.82 11.11 -16.66
C GLN A 20 6.94 10.09 -16.46
N ILE A 21 6.55 8.88 -16.05
CA ILE A 21 7.45 7.72 -15.89
C ILE A 21 6.86 6.51 -16.63
N PRO A 22 7.69 5.53 -17.03
CA PRO A 22 7.19 4.25 -17.54
C PRO A 22 6.26 3.57 -16.54
N ILE A 23 5.20 2.92 -17.04
CA ILE A 23 4.22 2.26 -16.17
C ILE A 23 4.86 1.21 -15.25
N ALA A 24 5.82 0.44 -15.74
CA ALA A 24 6.52 -0.56 -14.94
C ALA A 24 7.34 0.06 -13.79
N GLU A 25 7.85 1.28 -13.98
CA GLU A 25 8.55 2.00 -12.90
C GLU A 25 7.56 2.57 -11.88
N PHE A 26 6.39 3.05 -12.33
CA PHE A 26 5.30 3.47 -11.44
C PHE A 26 4.81 2.32 -10.56
N GLU A 27 4.48 1.17 -11.17
CA GLU A 27 4.05 -0.04 -10.46
C GLU A 27 5.11 -0.52 -9.46
N LYS A 28 6.40 -0.40 -9.81
CA LYS A 28 7.48 -0.78 -8.89
C LYS A 28 7.56 0.16 -7.68
N ILE A 29 7.26 1.44 -7.85
CA ILE A 29 7.19 2.40 -6.75
C ILE A 29 6.01 2.03 -5.83
N GLU A 30 4.84 1.74 -6.38
CA GLU A 30 3.67 1.30 -5.60
C GLU A 30 3.98 0.04 -4.80
N GLU A 31 4.55 -0.99 -5.43
CA GLU A 31 4.91 -2.25 -4.76
C GLU A 31 5.84 -2.00 -3.56
N ILE A 32 6.83 -1.10 -3.69
CA ILE A 32 7.75 -0.79 -2.60
C ILE A 32 7.04 -0.07 -1.45
N LEU A 33 6.17 0.89 -1.77
CA LEU A 33 5.41 1.63 -0.76
C LEU A 33 4.42 0.73 -0.03
N GLU A 34 3.71 -0.13 -0.76
CA GLU A 34 2.77 -1.12 -0.19
C GLU A 34 3.50 -2.14 0.69
N ASN A 35 4.61 -2.70 0.21
CA ASN A 35 5.40 -3.65 0.99
C ASN A 35 5.93 -3.00 2.28
N TYR A 36 6.42 -1.75 2.22
CA TYR A 36 6.86 -1.04 3.40
C TYR A 36 5.71 -0.80 4.39
N GLY A 37 4.57 -0.30 3.90
CA GLY A 37 3.38 -0.10 4.72
C GLY A 37 2.89 -1.39 5.37
N LEU A 38 2.88 -2.50 4.63
CA LEU A 38 2.52 -3.81 5.15
C LEU A 38 3.46 -4.27 6.26
N VAL A 39 4.78 -4.09 6.10
CA VAL A 39 5.76 -4.43 7.15
C VAL A 39 5.50 -3.60 8.41
N GLN A 40 5.26 -2.29 8.28
CA GLN A 40 4.94 -1.45 9.44
C GLN A 40 3.67 -1.92 10.16
N LEU A 41 2.61 -2.27 9.42
CA LEU A 41 1.39 -2.82 10.02
C LEU A 41 1.63 -4.16 10.74
N ILE A 42 2.51 -5.01 10.20
CA ILE A 42 2.90 -6.28 10.85
C ILE A 42 3.66 -5.99 12.14
N GLU A 43 4.64 -5.09 12.10
CA GLU A 43 5.46 -4.70 13.26
C GLU A 43 4.60 -4.07 14.37
N GLU A 44 3.65 -3.20 14.02
CA GLU A 44 2.69 -2.61 14.97
C GLU A 44 1.85 -3.67 15.69
N SER A 45 1.60 -4.81 15.03
CA SER A 45 0.83 -5.94 15.58
C SER A 45 1.70 -7.05 16.20
N GLU A 46 3.01 -6.84 16.37
CA GLU A 46 3.92 -7.91 16.81
C GLU A 46 3.54 -8.47 18.20
N ASP A 47 3.17 -7.56 19.11
CA ASP A 47 2.78 -7.85 20.50
C ASP A 47 1.28 -8.18 20.65
N ASP A 48 0.50 -8.12 19.56
CA ASP A 48 -0.92 -8.46 19.59
C ASP A 48 -1.15 -9.96 19.80
N GLU A 49 -2.33 -10.29 20.33
CA GLU A 49 -2.72 -11.67 20.56
C GLU A 49 -2.77 -12.46 19.24
N ARG A 50 -2.00 -13.57 19.20
CA ARG A 50 -1.99 -14.50 18.06
C ARG A 50 -3.02 -15.60 18.27
N PHE A 51 -4.07 -15.57 17.47
CA PHE A 51 -5.07 -16.63 17.49
C PHE A 51 -4.60 -17.90 16.77
N ALA A 52 -5.06 -19.05 17.28
CA ALA A 52 -5.02 -20.28 16.51
C ALA A 52 -5.90 -20.13 15.25
N LYS A 53 -5.60 -20.88 14.19
CA LYS A 53 -6.29 -20.77 12.89
C LYS A 53 -7.82 -20.77 13.02
N ASP A 54 -8.34 -21.65 13.86
CA ASP A 54 -9.78 -21.88 14.06
C ASP A 54 -10.44 -20.69 14.75
N GLU A 55 -9.74 -20.08 15.70
CA GLU A 55 -10.16 -18.90 16.46
C GLU A 55 -10.08 -17.64 15.59
N ALA A 56 -8.99 -17.48 14.84
CA ALA A 56 -8.82 -16.42 13.86
C ALA A 56 -9.95 -16.45 12.81
N TRP A 57 -10.30 -17.64 12.32
CA TRP A 57 -11.40 -17.81 11.36
C TRP A 57 -12.75 -17.41 11.95
N LYS A 58 -13.08 -17.86 13.17
CA LYS A 58 -14.32 -17.47 13.87
C LYS A 58 -14.38 -15.96 14.09
N TYR A 59 -13.27 -15.37 14.54
CA TYR A 59 -13.18 -13.93 14.77
C TYR A 59 -13.35 -13.14 13.48
N TYR A 60 -12.70 -13.56 12.39
CA TYR A 60 -12.88 -12.96 11.06
C TYR A 60 -14.33 -13.02 10.58
N GLN A 61 -15.00 -14.17 10.75
CA GLN A 61 -16.43 -14.31 10.40
C GLN A 61 -17.32 -13.38 11.24
N TYR A 62 -17.05 -13.25 12.54
CA TYR A 62 -17.73 -12.31 13.42
C TYR A 62 -17.57 -10.85 12.94
N LEU A 63 -16.34 -10.43 12.64
CA LEU A 63 -16.06 -9.09 12.11
C LEU A 63 -16.79 -8.82 10.80
N LYS A 64 -16.79 -9.79 9.88
CA LYS A 64 -17.50 -9.68 8.61
C LYS A 64 -19.00 -9.48 8.82
N ASN A 65 -19.63 -10.25 9.70
CA ASN A 65 -21.06 -10.12 9.96
C ASN A 65 -21.41 -8.81 10.68
N LYS A 66 -20.57 -8.36 11.61
CA LYS A 66 -20.74 -7.07 12.33
C LYS A 66 -20.64 -5.86 11.39
N ASN A 67 -19.77 -5.92 10.38
CA ASN A 67 -19.54 -4.80 9.47
C ASN A 67 -20.49 -4.80 8.24
N VAL A 68 -21.37 -5.79 8.12
CA VAL A 68 -22.39 -5.89 7.05
C VAL A 68 -23.78 -5.45 7.56
N GLU A 69 -23.93 -5.14 8.85
CA GLU A 69 -25.07 -4.38 9.37
C GLU A 69 -24.88 -2.88 9.09
N ASN A 70 -25.09 -2.46 7.84
CA ASN A 70 -25.46 -1.10 7.42
C ASN A 70 -26.10 -1.13 6.03
#